data_AF-A0A226X2Q5-F1
#
_entry.id   AF-A0A226X2Q5-F1
#
_cell.length_a   1.000
_cell.length_b   1.000
_cell.length_c   1.000
_cell.angle_alpha   90.00
_cell.angle_beta   90.00
_cell.angle_gamma   90.00
#
_symmetry.space_group_name_H-M   'P 1'
#
loop_
_entity.id
_entity.type
_entity.pdbx_description
1 polymer ?
#
loop_
_entity_poly.entity_id
_entity_poly.type
_entity_poly.pdbx_seq_one_letter_code
_entity_poly.pdbx_strand_id
1 'polypeptide(L)'
;MDGFAIAATLRAESPEDFRLLCEHPVEFWNKAPQSDYRSYAPIIGLDSRGEVSEIRLANWLRAPFTLPASEMGAFYRAYRRFCALTRDSRFMVSRRLEAGQMWCFDNRRTMHARKASTRPSISAA
;
A
#
# COMPACT_ATOMS: atom_id res chain seq x y z
N MET A 1 4.09 7.64 -4.28
CA MET A 1 4.80 6.38 -4.59
C MET A 1 4.04 5.68 -5.69
N ASP A 2 4.72 5.22 -6.74
CA ASP A 2 4.08 4.48 -7.82
C ASP A 2 3.93 3.00 -7.43
N GLY A 3 2.72 2.60 -7.05
CA GLY A 3 2.44 1.23 -6.62
C GLY A 3 2.54 0.20 -7.74
N PHE A 4 2.31 0.60 -9.00
CA PHE A 4 2.43 -0.32 -10.12
C PHE A 4 3.89 -0.64 -10.42
N ALA A 5 4.77 0.37 -10.34
CA ALA A 5 6.21 0.15 -10.46
C ALA A 5 6.74 -0.78 -9.34
N ILE A 6 6.29 -0.57 -8.09
CA ILE A 6 6.64 -1.43 -6.95
C ILE A 6 6.15 -2.86 -7.17
N ALA A 7 4.91 -3.04 -7.65
CA ALA A 7 4.35 -4.35 -7.95
C ALA A 7 5.10 -5.06 -9.09
N ALA A 8 5.50 -4.33 -10.14
CA ALA A 8 6.33 -4.86 -11.22
C ALA A 8 7.72 -5.27 -10.73
N THR A 9 8.34 -4.48 -9.84
CA THR A 9 9.61 -4.86 -9.19
C THR A 9 9.46 -6.12 -8.35
N LEU A 10 8.39 -6.23 -7.54
CA LEU A 10 8.14 -7.45 -6.79
C LEU A 10 7.94 -8.66 -7.71
N ARG A 11 7.18 -8.49 -8.82
CA ARG A 11 6.97 -9.54 -9.83
C ARG A 11 8.29 -10.03 -10.41
N ALA A 12 9.24 -9.14 -10.68
CA ALA A 12 10.54 -9.49 -11.25
C ALA A 12 11.49 -10.12 -10.21
N GLU A 13 11.56 -9.58 -8.99
CA GLU A 13 12.51 -10.03 -7.98
C GLU A 13 12.02 -11.23 -7.14
N SER A 14 10.70 -11.45 -7.09
CA SER A 14 10.06 -12.51 -6.31
C SER A 14 8.68 -12.87 -6.88
N PRO A 15 8.63 -13.65 -7.97
CA PRO A 15 7.36 -14.06 -8.58
C PRO A 15 6.42 -14.77 -7.60
N GLU A 16 6.95 -15.54 -6.64
CA GLU A 16 6.15 -16.21 -5.62
C GLU A 16 5.50 -15.21 -4.64
N ASP A 17 6.25 -14.22 -4.15
CA ASP A 17 5.69 -13.20 -3.27
C ASP A 17 4.63 -12.37 -4.00
N PHE A 18 4.89 -12.01 -5.26
CA PHE A 18 3.92 -11.32 -6.10
C PHE A 18 2.63 -12.14 -6.26
N ARG A 19 2.75 -13.44 -6.58
CA ARG A 19 1.63 -14.36 -6.73
C ARG A 19 0.79 -14.42 -5.46
N LEU A 20 1.42 -14.60 -4.29
CA LEU A 20 0.73 -14.66 -3.00
C LEU A 20 -0.11 -13.40 -2.74
N LEU A 21 0.41 -12.22 -3.09
CA LEU A 21 -0.30 -10.95 -2.90
C LEU A 21 -1.43 -10.70 -3.92
N CYS A 22 -1.44 -11.43 -5.04
CA CYS A 22 -2.50 -11.39 -6.04
C CYS A 22 -3.60 -12.43 -5.79
N GLU A 23 -3.23 -13.63 -5.33
CA GLU A 23 -4.12 -14.79 -5.25
C GLU A 23 -4.84 -14.96 -3.92
N HIS A 24 -4.33 -14.34 -2.84
CA HIS A 24 -4.97 -14.39 -1.53
C HIS A 24 -5.67 -13.06 -1.22
N PRO A 25 -7.00 -12.97 -1.39
CA PRO A 25 -7.73 -11.79 -0.98
C PRO A 25 -7.72 -11.69 0.55
N VAL A 26 -7.67 -10.44 1.04
CA VAL A 26 -7.69 -10.11 2.46
C VAL A 26 -8.84 -9.15 2.74
N GLU A 27 -9.22 -9.09 4.00
CA GLU A 27 -10.29 -8.20 4.44
C GLU A 27 -9.76 -6.79 4.74
N PHE A 28 -10.55 -5.80 4.35
CA PHE A 28 -10.38 -4.40 4.71
C PHE A 28 -11.66 -3.91 5.38
N TRP A 29 -11.53 -3.26 6.53
CA TRP A 29 -12.63 -2.73 7.33
C TRP A 29 -12.44 -1.22 7.57
N ASN A 30 -13.51 -0.45 7.37
CA ASN A 30 -13.58 0.94 7.78
C ASN A 30 -14.88 1.15 8.55
N LYS A 31 -14.78 1.24 9.87
CA LYS A 31 -15.93 1.38 10.77
C LYS A 31 -15.89 2.73 11.49
N ALA A 32 -17.01 3.43 11.45
CA ALA A 32 -17.31 4.66 12.17
C ALA A 32 -18.73 4.56 12.78
N PRO A 33 -19.16 5.49 13.65
CA PRO A 33 -20.48 5.42 14.28
C PRO A 33 -21.66 5.29 13.30
N GLN A 34 -21.52 5.81 12.07
CA GLN A 34 -22.57 5.83 11.05
C GLN A 34 -22.22 5.05 9.78
N SER A 35 -21.08 4.35 9.73
CA SER A 35 -20.67 3.62 8.53
C SER A 35 -19.84 2.37 8.85
N ASP A 36 -20.06 1.29 8.11
CA ASP A 36 -19.24 0.08 8.14
C ASP A 36 -19.00 -0.37 6.70
N TYR A 37 -17.82 -0.04 6.17
CA TYR A 37 -17.39 -0.48 4.84
C TYR A 37 -16.49 -1.69 4.97
N ARG A 38 -16.79 -2.74 4.21
CA ARG A 38 -15.98 -3.95 4.13
C ARG A 38 -15.65 -4.26 2.69
N SER A 39 -14.43 -4.72 2.45
CA SER A 39 -13.97 -5.19 1.15
C SER A 39 -13.16 -6.46 1.35
N TYR A 40 -13.35 -7.43 0.46
CA TYR A 40 -12.52 -8.64 0.38
C TYR A 40 -11.84 -8.64 -0.99
N ALA A 41 -10.54 -8.39 -1.01
CA ALA A 41 -9.79 -8.20 -2.25
C ALA A 41 -8.29 -8.45 -2.04
N PRO A 42 -7.54 -8.83 -3.10
CA PRO A 42 -6.10 -8.98 -3.00
C PRO A 42 -5.39 -7.64 -2.82
N ILE A 43 -4.18 -7.71 -2.26
CA ILE A 43 -3.32 -6.54 -2.06
C ILE A 43 -2.87 -5.96 -3.40
N ILE A 44 -2.58 -6.84 -4.36
CA ILE A 44 -2.29 -6.48 -5.75
C ILE A 44 -3.46 -7.00 -6.60
N GLY A 45 -4.29 -6.11 -7.10
CA GLY A 45 -5.37 -6.45 -8.03
C GLY A 45 -4.84 -6.59 -9.45
N LEU A 46 -5.27 -7.63 -10.15
CA LEU A 46 -5.02 -7.83 -11.57
C LEU A 46 -6.29 -7.59 -12.38
N ASP A 47 -6.16 -7.13 -13.63
CA ASP A 47 -7.25 -7.12 -14.60
C ASP A 47 -7.40 -8.48 -15.31
N SER A 48 -8.32 -8.55 -16.28
CA SER A 48 -8.59 -9.78 -17.05
C SER A 48 -7.42 -10.21 -17.96
N ARG A 49 -6.38 -9.39 -18.11
CA ARG A 49 -5.16 -9.69 -18.89
C ARG A 49 -3.99 -10.09 -17.97
N GLY A 50 -4.18 -10.09 -16.66
CA GLY A 50 -3.12 -10.35 -15.68
C GLY A 50 -2.24 -9.13 -15.39
N GLU A 51 -2.65 -7.94 -15.83
CA GLU A 51 -1.92 -6.70 -15.57
C GLU A 51 -2.36 -6.06 -14.28
N VAL A 52 -1.43 -5.39 -13.59
CA VAL A 52 -1.72 -4.73 -12.31
C VAL A 52 -2.73 -3.60 -12.54
N SER A 53 -3.87 -3.69 -11.86
CA SER A 53 -5.00 -2.76 -12.00
C SER A 53 -5.29 -1.98 -10.72
N GLU A 54 -4.73 -2.41 -9.58
CA GLU A 54 -4.94 -1.75 -8.28
C GLU A 54 -3.94 -2.21 -7.22
N ILE A 55 -3.57 -1.29 -6.33
CA ILE A 55 -2.80 -1.56 -5.12
C ILE A 55 -3.61 -1.17 -3.89
N ARG A 56 -3.80 -2.13 -2.98
CA ARG A 56 -4.48 -1.93 -1.70
C ARG A 56 -3.50 -2.02 -0.55
N LEU A 57 -2.94 -0.89 -0.15
CA LEU A 57 -2.03 -0.80 0.99
C LEU A 57 -2.42 0.36 1.91
N ALA A 58 -3.47 0.15 2.71
CA ALA A 58 -3.90 1.07 3.75
C ALA A 58 -3.82 0.37 5.12
N ASN A 59 -2.72 0.58 5.85
CA ASN A 59 -2.41 -0.17 7.06
C ASN A 59 -3.50 -0.06 8.15
N TRP A 60 -4.23 1.06 8.20
CA TRP A 60 -5.32 1.30 9.16
C TRP A 60 -6.66 0.67 8.74
N LEU A 61 -6.81 0.28 7.48
CA LEU A 61 -8.02 -0.41 6.98
C LEU A 61 -7.86 -1.92 6.93
N ARG A 62 -6.63 -2.43 7.03
CA ARG A 62 -6.34 -3.85 6.90
C ARG A 62 -6.85 -4.61 8.13
N ALA A 63 -7.78 -5.52 7.92
CA ALA A 63 -8.25 -6.46 8.94
C ALA A 63 -7.18 -7.54 9.24
N PRO A 64 -7.39 -8.38 10.27
CA PRO A 64 -6.55 -9.57 10.46
C PRO A 64 -6.49 -10.42 9.19
N PHE A 65 -5.31 -10.94 8.86
CA PHE A 65 -5.18 -11.88 7.76
C PHE A 65 -5.69 -13.26 8.20
N THR A 66 -6.60 -13.82 7.40
CA THR A 66 -7.17 -15.15 7.61
C THR A 66 -6.76 -16.04 6.45
N LEU A 67 -5.70 -16.82 6.65
CA LEU A 67 -5.17 -17.81 5.70
C LEU A 67 -4.88 -19.12 6.46
N PRO A 68 -4.79 -20.27 5.76
CA PRO A 68 -4.29 -21.51 6.36
C PRO A 68 -2.95 -21.29 7.07
N ALA A 69 -2.76 -21.94 8.22
CA ALA A 69 -1.57 -21.74 9.05
C ALA A 69 -0.26 -22.02 8.30
N SER A 70 -0.27 -22.99 7.39
CA SER A 70 0.85 -23.34 6.52
C SER A 70 1.26 -22.24 5.55
N GLU A 71 0.34 -21.35 5.18
CA GLU A 71 0.56 -20.28 4.18
C GLU A 71 0.85 -18.93 4.84
N MET A 72 0.41 -18.74 6.08
CA MET A 72 0.52 -17.48 6.82
C MET A 72 1.93 -16.91 6.85
N GLY A 73 2.95 -17.76 7.06
CA GLY A 73 4.35 -17.33 7.09
C GLY A 73 4.83 -16.79 5.74
N ALA A 74 4.51 -17.47 4.64
CA ALA A 74 4.87 -17.06 3.29
C ALA A 74 4.13 -15.77 2.89
N PHE A 75 2.84 -15.67 3.23
CA PHE A 75 2.05 -14.46 2.96
C PHE A 75 2.59 -13.24 3.71
N TYR A 76 2.92 -13.37 5.00
CA TYR A 76 3.53 -12.27 5.76
C TYR A 76 4.91 -11.88 5.23
N ARG A 77 5.72 -12.84 4.79
CA ARG A 77 7.00 -12.57 4.12
C ARG A 77 6.77 -11.70 2.88
N ALA A 78 5.86 -12.11 1.99
CA ALA A 78 5.50 -11.38 0.78
C ALA A 78 5.00 -9.96 1.10
N TYR A 79 4.07 -9.86 2.05
CA TYR A 79 3.49 -8.59 2.49
C TYR A 79 4.56 -7.63 3.04
N ARG A 80 5.46 -8.14 3.90
CA ARG A 80 6.55 -7.34 4.46
C ARG A 80 7.53 -6.89 3.40
N ARG A 81 7.84 -7.73 2.40
CA ARG A 81 8.70 -7.37 1.28
C ARG A 81 8.09 -6.26 0.44
N PHE A 82 6.80 -6.39 0.10
CA PHE A 82 6.08 -5.32 -0.63
C PHE A 82 6.07 -4.01 0.17
N CYS A 83 5.78 -4.08 1.48
CA CYS A 83 5.90 -2.92 2.36
C CYS A 83 7.32 -2.33 2.39
N ALA A 84 8.37 -3.15 2.35
CA ALA A 84 9.74 -2.67 2.35
C ALA A 84 10.06 -1.90 1.05
N LEU A 85 9.61 -2.39 -0.10
CA LEU A 85 9.77 -1.71 -1.39
C LEU A 85 9.09 -0.34 -1.42
N THR A 86 7.99 -0.13 -0.68
CA THR A 86 7.38 1.21 -0.59
C THR A 86 8.28 2.23 0.10
N ARG A 87 9.36 1.81 0.78
CA ARG A 87 10.33 2.71 1.43
C ARG A 87 11.52 3.06 0.55
N ASP A 88 11.63 2.45 -0.63
CA ASP A 88 12.70 2.71 -1.58
C ASP A 88 12.47 4.06 -2.29
N SER A 89 13.49 4.92 -2.25
CA SER A 89 13.44 6.27 -2.80
C SER A 89 13.23 6.29 -4.32
N ARG A 90 13.60 5.22 -5.04
CA ARG A 90 13.41 5.10 -6.49
C ARG A 90 11.95 5.16 -6.92
N PHE A 91 11.01 4.81 -6.03
CA PHE A 91 9.56 4.87 -6.30
C PHE A 91 8.89 6.13 -5.73
N MET A 92 9.65 7.03 -5.12
CA MET A 92 9.12 8.18 -4.38
C MET A 92 9.29 9.48 -5.13
N VAL A 93 8.19 10.24 -5.20
CA VAL A 93 8.21 11.67 -5.49
C VAL A 93 7.83 12.39 -4.21
N SER A 94 8.68 13.33 -3.78
CA SER A 94 8.46 14.12 -2.56
C SER A 94 8.53 15.60 -2.90
N ARG A 95 7.42 16.32 -2.67
CA ARG A 95 7.36 17.79 -2.70
C ARG A 95 6.54 18.29 -1.54
N ARG A 96 6.90 19.48 -1.07
CA ARG A 96 6.06 20.26 -0.16
C ARG A 96 4.99 20.97 -1.00
N LEU A 97 3.76 20.94 -0.53
CA LEU A 97 2.68 21.77 -1.07
C LEU A 97 2.72 23.14 -0.40
N GLU A 98 2.72 24.19 -1.21
CA GLU A 98 2.51 25.56 -0.76
C GLU A 98 1.01 25.91 -0.72
N ALA A 99 0.69 27.02 -0.04
CA ALA A 99 -0.68 27.51 0.02
C ALA A 99 -1.24 27.72 -1.40
N GLY A 100 -2.46 27.21 -1.64
CA GLY A 100 -3.10 27.27 -2.95
C GLY A 100 -2.69 26.16 -3.94
N GLN A 101 -1.73 25.29 -3.60
CA GLN A 101 -1.37 24.15 -4.44
C GLN A 101 -2.17 22.88 -4.09
N MET A 102 -2.39 22.02 -5.08
CA MET A 102 -3.02 20.71 -4.90
C MET A 102 -2.26 19.61 -5.65
N TRP A 103 -2.41 18.38 -5.16
CA TRP A 103 -2.02 17.16 -5.85
C TRP A 103 -3.26 16.35 -6.20
N CYS A 104 -3.35 15.90 -7.45
CA CYS A 104 -4.32 14.92 -7.91
C CYS A 104 -3.57 13.69 -8.38
N PHE A 105 -4.04 12.51 -7.99
CA PHE A 105 -3.42 11.24 -8.35
C PHE A 105 -4.48 10.15 -8.42
N ASP A 106 -4.16 9.11 -9.20
CA ASP A 106 -4.96 7.88 -9.24
C ASP A 106 -4.76 7.10 -7.93
N ASN A 107 -5.80 7.02 -7.10
CA ASN A 107 -5.75 6.32 -5.81
C ASN A 107 -5.67 4.79 -5.94
N ARG A 108 -5.92 4.21 -7.12
CA ARG A 108 -5.74 2.78 -7.39
C ARG A 108 -4.27 2.42 -7.63
N ARG A 109 -3.46 3.40 -8.05
CA ARG A 109 -2.04 3.21 -8.38
C ARG A 109 -1.10 3.88 -7.39
N THR A 110 -1.41 5.12 -7.02
CA THR A 110 -0.50 5.99 -6.30
C THR A 110 -0.74 5.90 -4.80
N MET A 111 0.24 5.37 -4.08
CA MET A 111 0.26 5.45 -2.62
C MET A 111 0.86 6.79 -2.19
N HIS A 112 0.31 7.38 -1.14
CA HIS A 112 0.71 8.70 -0.66
C HIS A 112 0.88 8.69 0.85
N ALA A 113 1.80 9.53 1.31
CA ALA A 113 2.10 9.74 2.73
C ALA A 113 2.69 11.13 2.90
N ARG A 114 2.77 11.60 4.15
CA ARG A 114 3.44 12.85 4.51
C ARG A 114 4.59 12.55 5.46
N LYS A 115 5.68 13.31 5.35
CA LYS A 115 6.75 13.30 6.35
C LYS A 115 6.21 13.93 7.65
N ALA A 116 6.74 13.50 8.78
CA ALA A 116 6.46 14.16 10.06
C ALA A 116 6.95 15.62 10.01
N SER A 117 6.16 16.53 10.55
CA SER A 117 6.56 17.93 10.68
C SER A 117 7.55 18.06 11.84
N THR A 118 8.68 18.71 11.61
CA THR A 118 9.53 19.17 12.71
C THR A 118 8.90 20.44 13.29
N ARG A 119 8.70 20.48 14.61
CA ARG A 119 8.29 21.71 15.29
C ARG A 119 9.52 22.61 15.32
N PRO A 120 9.47 23.86 14.81
CA PRO A 120 10.59 24.78 14.97
C PRO A 120 10.79 25.02 16.47
N SER A 121 12.04 24.95 16.93
CA SER A 121 12.42 25.33 18.28
C SER A 121 12.06 26.80 18.48
N ILE A 122 11.18 27.09 19.44
CA ILE A 122 10.96 28.47 19.88
C ILE A 122 12.23 28.88 20.63
N SER A 123 13.05 29.73 20.03
CA SER A 123 14.05 30.47 20.79
C SER A 123 13.27 31.43 21.69
N ALA A 124 13.31 31.19 23.01
CA ALA A 124 12.89 32.20 23.96
C ALA A 124 13.85 33.39 23.81
N ALA A 125 13.29 34.58 23.53
CA ALA A 125 13.98 35.84 23.65
C ALA A 125 13.93 36.32 25.10
#